data_AF-E1Y742-F1
#
_entry.id   AF-E1Y742-F1
#
_cell.length_a   1.000
_cell.length_b   1.000
_cell.length_c   1.000
_cell.angle_alpha   90.00
_cell.angle_beta   90.00
_cell.angle_gamma   90.00
#
_symmetry.space_group_name_H-M   'P 1'
#
loop_
_entity.id
_entity.type
_entity.pdbx_description
1 polymer ?
#
loop_
_entity_poly.entity_id
_entity_poly.type
_entity_poly.pdbx_seq_one_letter_code
_entity_poly.pdbx_strand_id
1 'polypeptide(L)' 'VVTATARNVPRRGSLPTVRVDQPSGKYYSTEFLRALCDIWDLRGSGLTNMHGSTGDIVLLGNR' A
#
# COMPACT_ATOMS: atom_id res chain seq x y z
N VAL A 1 -7.08 5.89 9.08
CA VAL A 1 -5.89 6.31 9.88
C VAL A 1 -4.69 5.63 9.26
N VAL A 2 -3.70 6.34 8.72
CA VAL A 2 -2.55 5.68 8.06
C VAL A 2 -1.54 5.27 9.12
N THR A 3 -1.59 4.02 9.55
CA THR A 3 -0.63 3.46 10.53
C THR A 3 0.62 2.99 9.78
N ALA A 4 1.66 3.84 9.72
CA ALA A 4 2.94 3.49 9.13
C ALA A 4 3.92 3.00 10.22
N THR A 5 4.15 1.68 10.29
CA THR A 5 5.25 1.12 11.09
C THR A 5 6.53 1.09 10.24
N ALA A 6 7.19 2.25 10.08
CA ALA A 6 8.51 2.33 9.46
C ALA A 6 9.59 2.28 10.54
N ARG A 7 10.27 1.14 10.70
CA ARG A 7 11.54 1.07 11.43
C ARG A 7 12.63 1.66 10.51
N ASN A 8 13.38 2.63 11.03
CA ASN A 8 14.41 3.37 10.30
C ASN A 8 15.60 2.45 9.95
N VAL A 9 15.55 1.81 8.78
CA VAL A 9 16.56 0.91 8.22
C VAL A 9 17.01 1.53 6.89
N PRO A 10 18.32 1.61 6.59
CA PRO A 10 18.82 2.29 5.41
C PRO A 10 18.12 1.81 4.14
N ARG A 11 17.76 2.79 3.30
CA ARG A 11 16.86 2.73 2.14
C ARG A 11 17.20 1.68 1.08
N ARG A 12 18.36 1.02 1.18
CA ARG A 12 18.82 -0.07 0.32
C ARG A 12 18.75 -1.37 1.12
N GLY A 13 17.59 -2.02 1.08
CA GLY A 13 17.35 -3.32 1.74
C GLY A 13 16.09 -3.37 2.60
N SER A 14 15.45 -2.23 2.90
CA SER A 14 14.15 -2.17 3.58
C SER A 14 13.01 -2.07 2.57
N LEU A 15 11.98 -2.91 2.72
CA LEU A 15 10.70 -2.83 2.01
C LEU A 15 9.61 -2.41 3.00
N PRO A 16 9.59 -1.14 3.42
CA PRO A 16 8.60 -0.62 4.36
C PRO A 16 7.19 -0.75 3.76
N THR A 17 6.25 -1.24 4.57
CA THR A 17 4.87 -1.47 4.12
C THR A 17 3.94 -0.37 4.62
N VAL A 18 2.99 0.03 3.77
CA VAL A 18 1.91 0.95 4.14
C VAL A 18 0.60 0.18 4.07
N ARG A 19 -0.16 0.19 5.16
CA ARG A 19 -1.51 -0.40 5.21
C ARG A 19 -2.53 0.70 4.96
N VAL A 20 -3.44 0.46 4.03
CA VAL A 20 -4.51 1.38 3.64
C VAL A 20 -5.86 0.75 3.97
N ASP A 21 -6.69 1.50 4.69
CA ASP A 21 -8.06 1.10 5.04
C ASP A 21 -8.86 0.80 3.77
N GLN A 22 -9.44 -0.40 3.69
CA GLN A 22 -10.26 -0.82 2.56
C GLN A 22 -11.74 -0.42 2.72
N PRO A 23 -12.50 -0.23 1.62
CA PRO A 23 -13.95 -0.15 1.66
C PRO A 23 -14.57 -1.46 2.18
N SER A 24 -15.69 -1.33 2.89
CA SER A 24 -16.45 -2.47 3.41
C SER A 24 -16.86 -3.41 2.28
N GLY A 25 -16.54 -4.70 2.41
CA GLY A 25 -16.88 -5.72 1.41
C GLY A 25 -15.93 -5.82 0.22
N LYS A 26 -14.85 -5.03 0.17
CA LYS A 26 -13.80 -5.11 -0.86
C LYS A 26 -14.27 -4.84 -2.30
N TYR A 27 -15.33 -4.06 -2.47
CA TYR A 27 -15.78 -3.62 -3.79
C TYR A 27 -15.10 -2.31 -4.17
N TYR A 28 -14.53 -2.30 -5.37
CA TYR A 28 -13.80 -1.15 -5.91
C TYR A 28 -14.33 -0.79 -7.29
N SER A 29 -14.36 0.52 -7.60
CA SER A 29 -14.45 0.96 -8.99
C SER A 29 -13.08 0.83 -9.67
N THR A 30 -13.08 0.59 -10.98
CA THR A 30 -11.81 0.52 -11.73
C THR A 30 -11.07 1.87 -11.74
N GLU A 31 -11.80 2.98 -11.61
CA GLU A 31 -11.23 4.32 -11.46
C GLU A 31 -10.42 4.45 -10.15
N PHE A 32 -10.99 4.00 -9.03
CA PHE A 32 -10.32 4.06 -7.73
C PHE A 32 -9.04 3.22 -7.70
N LEU A 33 -9.08 2.00 -8.25
CA LEU A 33 -7.89 1.12 -8.29
C LEU A 33 -6.77 1.71 -9.14
N ARG A 34 -7.11 2.33 -10.29
CA ARG A 34 -6.11 3.00 -11.14
C ARG A 34 -5.48 4.19 -10.42
N ALA A 35 -6.29 5.05 -9.81
CA ALA A 35 -5.78 6.18 -9.03
C ALA A 35 -4.87 5.73 -7.88
N LEU A 36 -5.18 4.60 -7.24
CA LEU A 36 -4.35 4.02 -6.18
C LEU A 36 -3.02 3.49 -6.72
N CYS A 37 -3.01 2.83 -7.88
CA CYS A 37 -1.78 2.42 -8.56
C CYS A 37 -0.92 3.62 -8.98
N ASP A 38 -1.52 4.66 -9.56
CA ASP A 38 -0.80 5.87 -10.02
C ASP A 38 -0.06 6.56 -8.86
N ILE A 39 -0.71 6.65 -7.69
CA ILE A 39 -0.08 7.21 -6.48
C ILE A 39 1.06 6.31 -6.00
N TRP A 40 0.89 4.99 -6.07
CA TRP A 40 1.89 4.04 -5.60
C TRP A 40 3.10 3.93 -6.52
N ASP A 41 2.93 4.06 -7.82
CA ASP A 41 4.04 4.12 -8.77
C ASP A 41 4.90 5.38 -8.57
N LEU A 42 4.25 6.50 -8.24
CA LEU A 42 4.93 7.76 -7.96
C LEU A 42 5.76 7.72 -6.66
N ARG A 43 5.25 7.06 -5.61
CA ARG A 43 5.81 7.16 -4.24
C ARG A 43 6.37 5.86 -3.68
N GLY A 44 6.17 4.75 -4.36
CA GLY A 44 6.56 3.43 -3.88
C GLY A 44 7.20 2.56 -4.92
N SER A 45 7.18 1.26 -4.67
CA SER A 45 7.85 0.27 -5.50
C SER A 45 6.99 -0.24 -6.64
N GLY A 46 5.69 0.09 -6.65
CA GLY A 46 4.69 -0.51 -7.55
C GLY A 46 4.16 -1.87 -7.08
N LEU A 47 4.71 -2.45 -6.00
CA LEU A 47 4.27 -3.74 -5.46
C LEU A 47 3.16 -3.59 -4.41
N THR A 48 2.10 -4.39 -4.52
CA THR A 48 0.94 -4.34 -3.61
C THR A 48 0.43 -5.74 -3.28
N ASN A 49 -0.06 -5.97 -2.06
CA ASN A 49 -0.93 -7.10 -1.72
C ASN A 49 -2.39 -6.64 -1.60
N MET A 50 -3.26 -7.30 -2.37
CA MET A 50 -4.72 -7.13 -2.37
C MET A 50 -5.37 -8.46 -1.94
N HIS A 51 -5.50 -8.78 -0.66
CA HIS A 51 -5.42 -7.96 0.55
C HIS A 51 -4.57 -8.64 1.64
N GLY A 52 -4.17 -7.88 2.66
CA GLY A 52 -3.63 -8.46 3.90
C GLY A 52 -4.66 -9.36 4.61
N SER A 53 -4.21 -10.21 5.52
CA SER A 53 -5.09 -11.14 6.26
C SER A 53 -6.20 -10.46 7.06
N THR A 54 -5.93 -9.26 7.59
CA THR A 54 -6.94 -8.40 8.27
C THR A 54 -7.88 -7.70 7.28
N GLY A 55 -7.54 -7.70 5.99
CA GLY A 55 -8.31 -7.08 4.93
C GLY A 55 -7.70 -5.81 4.36
N ASP A 56 -6.69 -5.19 4.95
CA ASP A 56 -6.17 -3.93 4.40
C ASP A 56 -5.50 -4.10 3.04
N ILE A 57 -5.51 -3.04 2.23
CA ILE A 57 -4.63 -2.94 1.08
C ILE A 57 -3.21 -2.72 1.60
N VAL A 58 -2.25 -3.53 1.17
CA VAL A 58 -0.86 -3.39 1.62
C VAL A 58 0.01 -2.94 0.46
N LEU A 59 0.59 -1.76 0.57
CA LEU A 59 1.54 -1.21 -0.37
C LEU A 59 2.95 -1.56 0.11
N LEU A 60 3.73 -2.31 -0.69
CA LEU A 60 4.99 -2.91 -0.28
C LEU A 60 6.19 -2.11 -0.80
N GLY A 61 6.99 -1.53 0.07
CA GLY A 61 8.17 -0.75 -0.30
C GLY A 61 7.80 0.64 -0.80
N ASN A 62 7.81 1.63 0.10
CA ASN A 62 7.81 3.04 -0.29
C ASN A 62 9.22 3.53 -0.65
N ARG A 63 9.33 4.57 -1.48
CA ARG A 63 10.59 5.25 -1.77
C ARG A 63 10.90 6.26 -0.67
#